data_AF-D2RRU5-F1
#
_entry.id   AF-D2RRU5-F1
#
_cell.length_a   1.000
_cell.length_b   1.000
_cell.length_c   1.000
_cell.angle_alpha   90.00
_cell.angle_beta   90.00
_cell.angle_gamma   90.00
#
_symmetry.space_group_name_H-M   'P 1'
#
loop_
_entity.id
_entity.type
_entity.pdbx_description
1 polymer ?
#
loop_
_entity_poly.entity_id
_entity_poly.type
_entity_poly.pdbx_seq_one_letter_code
_entity_poly.pdbx_strand_id
1 'polypeptide(L)'
;MTGSAAALSAAAGCTSLLDGETDDSGDQNADSDTDEDDETDADSDASSTGVAADDWSSFQRTPGNDGYTPSSAPTDDPAERWSTTLSGALEAQVAVVDGTVYAATDDGVVHALEAASGDEIWTESLEGGIATGPTVADVAVFVGTDTGRLAAFE
;
A
#
# COMPACT_ATOMS: atom_id res chain seq x y z
N MET A 1 -5.96 14.78 32.57
CA MET A 1 -7.42 15.04 32.53
C MET A 1 -7.65 15.79 31.24
N THR A 2 -8.29 15.29 30.19
CA THR A 2 -9.27 14.22 29.99
C THR A 2 -9.15 13.84 28.51
N GLY A 3 -9.23 12.54 28.20
CA GLY A 3 -9.27 12.05 26.82
C GLY A 3 -10.61 12.33 26.14
N SER A 4 -10.63 12.18 24.82
CA SER A 4 -11.87 11.94 24.08
C SER A 4 -11.58 10.92 22.98
N ALA A 5 -12.21 9.77 23.10
CA ALA A 5 -12.23 8.69 22.11
C ALA A 5 -13.37 8.97 21.12
N ALA A 6 -13.12 8.80 19.82
CA ALA A 6 -14.16 8.70 18.80
C ALA A 6 -14.36 7.23 18.45
N ALA A 7 -15.61 6.78 18.56
CA ALA A 7 -16.04 5.39 18.37
C ALA A 7 -16.13 5.00 16.89
N LEU A 8 -15.71 3.77 16.57
CA LEU A 8 -16.07 3.10 15.33
C LEU A 8 -17.58 2.79 15.31
N SER A 9 -18.22 3.03 14.17
CA SER A 9 -19.48 2.37 13.80
C SER A 9 -19.27 1.60 12.51
N ALA A 10 -19.29 0.28 12.62
CA ALA A 10 -19.46 -0.62 11.48
C ALA A 10 -20.96 -0.85 11.28
N ALA A 11 -21.47 -0.57 10.09
CA ALA A 11 -22.80 -0.97 9.68
C ALA A 11 -22.68 -2.06 8.61
N ALA A 12 -22.91 -3.31 9.02
CA ALA A 12 -23.32 -4.38 8.12
C ALA A 12 -24.81 -4.15 7.83
N GLY A 13 -25.18 -4.03 6.56
CA GLY A 13 -26.56 -3.80 6.16
C GLY A 13 -26.79 -4.16 4.70
N CYS A 14 -26.87 -5.47 4.40
CA CYS A 14 -27.48 -5.93 3.18
C CYS A 14 -29.01 -5.81 3.35
N THR A 15 -29.64 -4.94 2.58
CA THR A 15 -31.10 -4.99 2.34
C THR A 15 -31.39 -4.40 0.97
N SER A 16 -31.83 -5.26 0.06
CA SER A 16 -32.88 -4.90 -0.88
C SER A 16 -33.71 -6.16 -1.14
N LEU A 17 -34.94 -6.09 -0.67
CA LEU A 17 -36.02 -7.03 -0.89
C LEU A 17 -37.05 -6.24 -1.68
N LEU A 18 -37.33 -6.61 -2.93
CA LEU A 18 -38.55 -6.21 -3.63
C LEU A 18 -39.07 -7.39 -4.43
N ASP A 19 -40.21 -7.89 -3.96
CA ASP A 19 -41.16 -8.75 -4.64
C ASP A 19 -41.53 -8.24 -6.04
N GLY A 20 -41.72 -9.18 -6.95
CA GLY A 20 -42.31 -8.94 -8.26
C GLY A 20 -42.98 -10.21 -8.77
N GLU A 21 -44.12 -10.59 -8.18
CA GLU A 21 -45.04 -11.54 -8.79
C GLU A 21 -45.92 -10.80 -9.82
N THR A 22 -45.86 -11.22 -11.08
CA THR A 22 -46.92 -10.96 -12.08
C THR A 22 -47.21 -12.26 -12.82
N ASP A 23 -48.35 -12.87 -12.51
CA ASP A 23 -49.06 -13.83 -13.35
C ASP A 23 -49.70 -13.10 -14.54
N ASP A 24 -49.44 -13.55 -15.78
CA ASP A 24 -50.42 -13.47 -16.88
C ASP A 24 -50.12 -14.58 -17.92
N SER A 25 -51.17 -15.33 -18.26
CA SER A 25 -51.12 -16.53 -19.12
C SER A 25 -51.41 -16.18 -20.58
N GLY A 26 -50.66 -16.75 -21.54
CA GLY A 26 -51.05 -16.70 -22.96
C GLY A 26 -50.03 -17.30 -23.93
N ASP A 27 -50.33 -18.53 -24.38
CA ASP A 27 -49.76 -19.25 -25.53
C ASP A 27 -49.72 -18.38 -26.81
N GLN A 28 -48.64 -18.42 -27.62
CA GLN A 28 -48.64 -18.72 -29.08
C GLN A 28 -47.22 -18.81 -29.66
N ASN A 29 -46.99 -19.91 -30.38
CA ASN A 29 -45.85 -20.24 -31.24
C ASN A 29 -45.57 -19.19 -32.34
N ALA A 30 -44.29 -18.88 -32.60
CA ALA A 30 -43.77 -18.58 -33.95
C ALA A 30 -42.23 -18.57 -33.97
N ASP A 31 -41.65 -19.34 -34.89
CA ASP A 31 -40.27 -19.28 -35.36
C ASP A 31 -39.82 -17.85 -35.72
N SER A 32 -38.57 -17.50 -35.38
CA SER A 32 -37.63 -16.90 -36.32
C SER A 32 -36.25 -16.73 -35.68
N ASP A 33 -35.24 -17.02 -36.49
CA ASP A 33 -33.81 -16.97 -36.27
C ASP A 33 -33.26 -15.67 -35.66
N THR A 34 -32.00 -15.79 -35.20
CA THR A 34 -30.81 -14.93 -35.44
C THR A 34 -30.11 -14.32 -34.21
N ASP A 35 -28.78 -14.52 -34.26
CA ASP A 35 -27.65 -13.77 -33.66
C ASP A 35 -27.45 -13.88 -32.13
N GLU A 36 -26.49 -14.68 -31.63
CA GLU A 36 -25.07 -14.30 -31.46
C GLU A 36 -24.90 -12.89 -30.90
N ASP A 37 -24.73 -12.78 -29.58
CA ASP A 37 -23.72 -11.92 -28.98
C ASP A 37 -23.39 -12.42 -27.55
N ASP A 38 -22.11 -12.74 -27.40
CA ASP A 38 -21.43 -13.34 -26.24
C ASP A 38 -20.99 -12.23 -25.29
N GLU A 39 -21.84 -11.90 -24.31
CA GLU A 39 -21.48 -10.93 -23.27
C GLU A 39 -21.00 -11.69 -22.02
N THR A 40 -19.72 -12.05 -22.01
CA THR A 40 -19.05 -12.46 -20.78
C THR A 40 -18.85 -11.23 -19.90
N ASP A 41 -19.77 -11.01 -18.97
CA ASP A 41 -19.60 -10.11 -17.83
C ASP A 41 -18.46 -10.62 -16.92
N ALA A 42 -17.23 -10.29 -17.28
CA ALA A 42 -16.09 -10.39 -16.38
C ALA A 42 -16.04 -9.11 -15.54
N ASP A 43 -16.89 -9.08 -14.52
CA ASP A 43 -16.77 -8.19 -13.38
C ASP A 43 -15.36 -8.33 -12.78
N SER A 44 -14.47 -7.44 -13.22
CA SER A 44 -13.06 -7.42 -12.83
C SER A 44 -12.91 -6.47 -11.64
N ASP A 45 -13.69 -6.70 -10.59
CA ASP A 45 -13.39 -6.27 -9.22
C ASP A 45 -12.21 -7.08 -8.67
N ALA A 46 -11.04 -6.90 -9.29
CA ALA A 46 -9.77 -7.25 -8.70
C ALA A 46 -9.11 -5.94 -8.27
N SER A 47 -9.34 -5.54 -7.02
CA SER A 47 -8.39 -4.67 -6.30
C SER A 47 -7.00 -5.24 -6.53
N SER A 48 -6.21 -4.56 -7.34
CA SER A 48 -4.81 -4.91 -7.58
C SER A 48 -4.04 -4.70 -6.28
N THR A 49 -3.99 -5.74 -5.45
CA THR A 49 -3.11 -5.82 -4.28
C THR A 49 -1.66 -6.12 -4.69
N GLY A 50 -1.25 -5.66 -5.88
CA GLY A 50 0.09 -5.85 -6.40
C GLY A 50 0.97 -4.64 -6.07
N VAL A 51 2.00 -4.84 -5.24
CA VAL A 51 3.09 -3.87 -5.05
C VAL A 51 3.76 -3.63 -6.41
N ALA A 52 3.89 -2.37 -6.84
CA ALA A 52 4.48 -2.04 -8.13
C ALA A 52 5.90 -2.62 -8.26
N ALA A 53 6.37 -2.86 -9.49
CA ALA A 53 7.68 -3.48 -9.74
C ALA A 53 8.85 -2.70 -9.12
N ASP A 54 8.70 -1.38 -9.06
CA ASP A 54 9.69 -0.43 -8.58
C ASP A 54 9.53 -0.09 -7.08
N ASP A 55 8.44 -0.52 -6.45
CA ASP A 55 8.18 -0.28 -5.03
C ASP A 55 8.78 -1.35 -4.14
N TRP A 56 9.25 -0.90 -2.97
CA TRP A 56 9.82 -1.69 -1.88
C TRP A 56 9.30 -1.18 -0.54
N SER A 57 8.03 -1.48 -0.26
CA SER A 57 7.31 -0.89 0.87
C SER A 57 7.66 -1.49 2.23
N SER A 58 8.27 -2.69 2.30
CA SER A 58 8.60 -3.36 3.56
C SER A 58 9.84 -4.23 3.47
N PHE A 59 10.23 -4.85 4.59
CA PHE A 59 11.27 -5.89 4.60
C PHE A 59 10.97 -6.93 3.51
N GLN A 60 12.00 -7.25 2.72
CA GLN A 60 11.88 -8.22 1.63
C GLN A 60 10.71 -7.95 0.67
N ARG A 61 10.39 -6.68 0.44
CA ARG A 61 9.47 -6.11 -0.55
C ARG A 61 7.98 -6.39 -0.35
N THR A 62 7.61 -7.65 -0.14
CA THR A 62 6.21 -8.08 -0.05
C THR A 62 5.88 -8.57 1.37
N PRO A 63 4.58 -8.63 1.75
CA PRO A 63 4.17 -9.23 3.02
C PRO A 63 4.63 -10.69 3.20
N GLY A 64 4.92 -11.39 2.10
CA GLY A 64 5.46 -12.75 2.11
C GLY A 64 6.96 -12.85 2.39
N ASN A 65 7.67 -11.72 2.46
CA ASN A 65 9.13 -11.63 2.55
C ASN A 65 9.82 -12.46 1.44
N ASP A 66 9.48 -12.20 0.18
CA ASP A 66 10.04 -12.94 -0.95
C ASP A 66 11.42 -12.40 -1.40
N GLY A 67 11.73 -11.14 -1.10
CA GLY A 67 13.02 -10.52 -1.39
C GLY A 67 13.32 -10.44 -2.89
N TYR A 68 12.28 -10.45 -3.73
CA TYR A 68 12.39 -10.56 -5.18
C TYR A 68 11.66 -9.42 -5.89
N THR A 69 12.27 -8.87 -6.95
CA THR A 69 11.59 -7.98 -7.89
C THR A 69 11.58 -8.58 -9.31
N PRO A 70 10.44 -8.52 -10.04
CA PRO A 70 10.39 -8.93 -11.43
C PRO A 70 11.09 -7.96 -12.37
N SER A 71 11.55 -6.80 -11.89
CA SER A 71 12.32 -5.86 -12.69
C SER A 71 13.66 -6.47 -13.09
N SER A 72 14.12 -6.13 -14.29
CA SER A 72 15.45 -6.54 -14.74
C SER A 72 16.49 -5.65 -14.06
N ALA A 73 17.54 -6.26 -13.52
CA ALA A 73 18.64 -5.52 -12.94
C ALA A 73 19.31 -4.61 -14.00
N PRO A 74 19.78 -3.41 -13.63
CA PRO A 74 20.61 -2.59 -14.49
C PRO A 74 21.84 -3.40 -14.97
N THR A 75 22.15 -3.31 -16.26
CA THR A 75 23.29 -4.04 -16.86
C THR A 75 24.55 -3.18 -17.00
N ASP A 76 24.42 -1.87 -16.86
CA ASP A 76 25.54 -0.93 -16.84
C ASP A 76 26.24 -0.95 -15.48
N ASP A 77 27.51 -0.54 -15.44
CA ASP A 77 28.24 -0.39 -14.18
C ASP A 77 27.53 0.61 -13.25
N PRO A 78 27.41 0.30 -11.94
CA PRO A 78 26.72 1.18 -11.01
C PRO A 78 27.48 2.50 -10.87
N ALA A 79 26.78 3.60 -11.13
CA ALA A 79 27.24 4.96 -10.85
C ALA A 79 26.40 5.57 -9.73
N GLU A 80 27.05 6.25 -8.78
CA GLU A 80 26.36 7.00 -7.73
C GLU A 80 25.53 8.13 -8.37
N ARG A 81 24.20 8.11 -8.16
CA ARG A 81 23.33 9.21 -8.59
C ARG A 81 23.36 10.38 -7.61
N TRP A 82 23.22 10.07 -6.33
CA TRP A 82 23.23 11.04 -5.24
C TRP A 82 23.65 10.34 -3.95
N SER A 83 24.06 11.14 -2.97
CA SER A 83 24.40 10.68 -1.62
C SER A 83 23.99 11.73 -0.60
N THR A 84 23.26 11.29 0.44
CA THR A 84 22.77 12.13 1.54
C THR A 84 23.28 11.54 2.85
N THR A 85 23.79 12.41 3.73
CA THR A 85 24.22 12.02 5.08
C THR A 85 23.10 12.31 6.07
N LEU A 86 22.57 11.26 6.71
CA LEU A 86 21.55 11.37 7.74
C LEU A 86 22.18 11.49 9.14
N SER A 87 21.39 11.94 10.12
CA SER A 87 21.77 11.84 11.53
C SER A 87 21.61 10.40 12.01
N GLY A 88 22.53 9.91 12.85
CA GLY A 88 22.48 8.54 13.33
C GLY A 88 22.93 7.49 12.31
N ALA A 89 22.88 6.23 12.73
CA ALA A 89 23.19 5.06 11.92
C ALA A 89 21.92 4.47 11.31
N LEU A 90 22.03 4.02 10.07
CA LEU A 90 21.00 3.18 9.43
C LEU A 90 21.26 1.72 9.79
N GLU A 91 20.58 1.22 10.82
CA GLU A 91 20.71 -0.17 11.27
C GLU A 91 19.76 -1.15 10.55
N ALA A 92 18.73 -0.64 9.90
CA ALA A 92 17.72 -1.43 9.20
C ALA A 92 17.56 -1.02 7.73
N GLN A 93 16.77 -1.78 6.95
CA GLN A 93 16.49 -1.41 5.56
C GLN A 93 15.65 -0.12 5.46
N VAL A 94 15.72 0.52 4.30
CA VAL A 94 14.81 1.61 3.89
C VAL A 94 13.57 1.04 3.19
N ALA A 95 12.50 1.84 3.12
CA ALA A 95 11.35 1.58 2.26
C ALA A 95 11.33 2.59 1.10
N VAL A 96 10.94 2.17 -0.10
CA VAL A 96 10.82 3.04 -1.27
C VAL A 96 9.44 2.86 -1.87
N VAL A 97 8.63 3.91 -1.89
CA VAL A 97 7.27 3.88 -2.45
C VAL A 97 6.98 5.21 -3.13
N ASP A 98 6.38 5.18 -4.32
CA ASP A 98 5.93 6.37 -5.05
C ASP A 98 7.03 7.45 -5.21
N GLY A 99 8.27 7.02 -5.45
CA GLY A 99 9.41 7.92 -5.62
C GLY A 99 9.92 8.58 -4.34
N THR A 100 9.51 8.09 -3.17
CA THR A 100 10.00 8.54 -1.85
C THR A 100 10.78 7.44 -1.16
N VAL A 101 11.95 7.78 -0.61
CA VAL A 101 12.76 6.90 0.25
C VAL A 101 12.46 7.24 1.71
N TYR A 102 11.96 6.26 2.46
CA TYR A 102 11.77 6.35 3.90
C TYR A 102 12.90 5.61 4.60
N ALA A 103 13.62 6.35 5.45
CA ALA A 103 14.73 5.84 6.23
C ALA A 103 14.50 6.13 7.72
N ALA A 104 14.94 5.23 8.58
CA ALA A 104 14.86 5.43 10.02
C ALA A 104 16.21 5.09 10.66
N THR A 105 16.64 5.92 11.59
CA THR A 105 17.98 5.90 12.17
C THR A 105 17.94 5.56 13.65
N ASP A 106 19.05 5.03 14.16
CA ASP A 106 19.17 4.54 15.55
C ASP A 106 18.97 5.64 16.60
N ASP A 107 19.18 6.90 16.24
CA ASP A 107 18.95 8.08 17.08
C ASP A 107 17.47 8.49 17.18
N GLY A 108 16.57 7.70 16.59
CA GLY A 108 15.13 7.90 16.70
C GLY A 108 14.55 8.85 15.66
N VAL A 109 15.27 9.12 14.57
CA VAL A 109 14.83 10.02 13.51
C VAL A 109 14.29 9.23 12.31
N VAL A 110 13.17 9.68 11.77
CA VAL A 110 12.59 9.19 10.51
C VAL A 110 12.79 10.27 9.46
N HIS A 111 13.27 9.89 8.27
CA HIS A 111 13.50 10.76 7.14
C HIS A 111 12.70 10.28 5.94
N ALA A 112 12.08 11.21 5.22
CA ALA A 112 11.57 10.99 3.88
C ALA A 112 12.37 11.82 2.88
N LEU A 113 12.93 11.17 1.86
CA LEU A 113 13.76 11.78 0.83
C LEU A 113 13.15 11.55 -0.55
N GLU A 114 13.32 12.50 -1.46
CA GLU A 114 12.98 12.29 -2.87
C GLU A 114 13.96 11.27 -3.49
N ALA A 115 13.45 10.17 -4.06
CA ALA A 115 14.28 9.09 -4.60
C ALA A 115 15.15 9.52 -5.79
N ALA A 116 14.75 10.59 -6.50
CA ALA A 116 15.47 11.10 -7.66
C ALA A 116 16.72 11.93 -7.30
N SER A 117 16.66 12.69 -6.20
CA SER A 117 17.67 13.71 -5.83
C SER A 117 18.36 13.43 -4.50
N GLY A 118 17.70 12.71 -3.58
CA GLY A 118 18.12 12.56 -2.19
C GLY A 118 17.75 13.75 -1.30
N ASP A 119 16.96 14.71 -1.82
CA ASP A 119 16.52 15.89 -1.08
C ASP A 119 15.50 15.52 0.01
N GLU A 120 15.63 16.12 1.19
CA GLU A 120 14.72 15.88 2.31
C GLU A 120 13.34 16.50 2.05
N ILE A 121 12.31 15.65 2.09
CA ILE A 121 10.90 16.04 2.02
C ILE A 121 10.41 16.41 3.43
N TRP A 122 10.67 15.54 4.40
CA TRP A 122 10.36 15.77 5.82
C TRP A 122 11.24 14.92 6.73
N THR A 123 11.28 15.31 8.01
CA THR A 123 11.90 14.54 9.09
C THR A 123 11.05 14.60 10.36
N GLU A 124 11.02 13.51 11.12
CA GLU A 124 10.29 13.39 12.38
C GLU A 124 11.12 12.68 13.44
N SER A 125 11.13 13.24 14.66
CA SER A 125 11.86 12.66 15.80
C SER A 125 10.92 11.89 16.72
N LEU A 126 11.25 10.63 16.97
CA LEU A 126 10.55 9.75 17.89
C LEU A 126 11.33 9.61 19.21
N GLU A 127 10.64 9.16 20.25
CA GLU A 127 11.27 8.86 21.53
C GLU A 127 11.73 7.40 21.54
N GLY A 128 13.04 7.20 21.68
CA GLY A 128 13.68 5.88 21.64
C GLY A 128 14.38 5.63 20.31
N GLY A 129 15.26 4.62 20.32
CA GLY A 129 15.99 4.22 19.12
C GLY A 129 15.12 3.42 18.17
N ILE A 130 15.42 3.49 16.88
CA ILE A 130 14.73 2.72 15.84
C ILE A 130 15.68 1.64 15.31
N ALA A 131 15.41 0.39 15.67
CA ALA A 131 16.17 -0.77 15.22
C ALA A 131 15.48 -1.56 14.08
N THR A 132 14.30 -1.11 13.65
CA THR A 132 13.49 -1.76 12.60
C THR A 132 13.24 -0.81 11.45
N GLY A 133 13.25 -1.33 10.22
CA GLY A 133 13.00 -0.52 9.03
C GLY A 133 11.54 -0.05 8.95
N PRO A 134 11.28 1.09 8.31
CA PRO A 134 9.92 1.56 8.06
C PRO A 134 9.14 0.56 7.21
N THR A 135 7.81 0.56 7.38
CA THR A 135 6.88 -0.16 6.51
C THR A 135 5.84 0.82 5.98
N VAL A 136 5.64 0.84 4.67
CA VAL A 136 4.62 1.68 4.03
C VAL A 136 3.44 0.82 3.63
N ALA A 137 2.24 1.22 4.00
CA ALA A 137 1.00 0.58 3.55
C ALA A 137 -0.07 1.65 3.33
N ASP A 138 -0.79 1.53 2.22
CA ASP A 138 -1.74 2.53 1.73
C ASP A 138 -1.07 3.92 1.62
N VAL A 139 -1.41 4.85 2.51
CA VAL A 139 -0.85 6.22 2.56
C VAL A 139 0.04 6.47 3.77
N ALA A 140 0.28 5.44 4.61
CA ALA A 140 0.91 5.61 5.91
C ALA A 140 2.28 4.91 6.00
N VAL A 141 3.22 5.57 6.68
CA VAL A 141 4.54 5.02 7.03
C VAL A 141 4.54 4.62 8.51
N PHE A 142 4.78 3.35 8.79
CA PHE A 142 4.80 2.78 10.13
C PHE A 142 6.23 2.56 10.63
N VAL A 143 6.51 3.04 11.84
CA VAL A 143 7.83 2.91 12.50
C VAL A 143 7.65 2.55 13.97
N GLY A 144 8.37 1.51 14.40
CA GLY A 144 8.45 1.08 15.79
C GLY A 144 9.75 1.54 16.46
N THR A 145 9.68 1.89 17.74
CA THR A 145 10.84 2.23 18.57
C THR A 145 11.11 1.14 19.63
N ASP A 146 12.31 1.15 20.18
CA ASP A 146 12.71 0.29 21.30
C ASP A 146 11.97 0.56 22.62
N THR A 147 11.35 1.73 22.75
CA THR A 147 10.47 2.11 23.88
C THR A 147 9.08 1.47 23.80
N GLY A 148 8.79 0.73 22.72
CA GLY A 148 7.49 0.11 22.48
C GLY A 148 6.45 1.06 21.88
N ARG A 149 6.89 2.21 21.35
CA ARG A 149 6.02 3.13 20.60
C ARG A 149 5.93 2.69 19.14
N LEU A 150 4.72 2.68 18.59
CA LEU A 150 4.45 2.54 17.16
C LEU A 150 3.88 3.87 16.66
N ALA A 151 4.53 4.47 15.67
CA ALA A 151 4.12 5.72 15.03
C ALA A 151 3.65 5.46 13.59
N ALA A 152 2.74 6.29 13.10
CA ALA A 152 2.26 6.32 11.73
C ALA A 152 2.32 7.77 11.22
N PHE A 153 2.80 7.96 9.99
CA PHE A 153 2.95 9.26 9.33
C PHE A 153 2.24 9.26 7.97
N GLU A 154 1.62 10.38 7.59
CA GLU A 154 0.89 10.62 6.32
C GLU A 154 1.43 11.87 5.61
#